data_AF-A0A7C3UQQ1-F1
#
_entry.id   AF-A0A7C3UQQ1-F1
#
_cell.length_a   1.000
_cell.length_b   1.000
_cell.length_c   1.000
_cell.angle_alpha   90.00
_cell.angle_beta   90.00
_cell.angle_gamma   90.00
#
_symmetry.space_group_name_H-M   'P 1'
#
loop_
_entity.id
_entity.type
_entity.pdbx_description
1 polymer ?
#
loop_
_entity_poly.entity_id
_entity_poly.type
_entity_poly.pdbx_seq_one_letter_code
_entity_poly.pdbx_strand_id
1 'polypeptide(L)'
;MPYEIDRPLYIGSRPLGMGNAYVAVADDAEAGFWNPAGLIQKQGVKVFFSGKLLDREENVLDSKCVAFCYRDTALFWGNKIAFRLKNNDIQDYNYYSLAQKLNSHIAIGVSAKFKRRHPSDYYQFFGYKRDYDFGLLIKSDPYSSFGLLVQKLDDQKHWINAVTFGLSYRLSERILSVYDIVILSNDDLSLETHLGWEYSIKNWLMLRIGLSNKKPTTGIGIKINGIQLDYAIIDRLSFLSAQVKL
;
A
#
# COMPACT_ATOMS: atom_id res chain seq x y z
N MET A 1 7.69 20.43 -8.55
CA MET A 1 6.47 19.73 -9.00
C MET A 1 5.96 18.91 -7.82
N PRO A 2 4.86 19.27 -7.16
CA PRO A 2 4.73 18.99 -5.73
C PRO A 2 4.23 17.60 -5.35
N TYR A 3 4.12 16.60 -6.24
CA TYR A 3 3.62 15.27 -5.83
C TYR A 3 4.25 14.11 -6.63
N GLU A 4 5.53 13.84 -6.38
CA GLU A 4 6.15 12.54 -6.62
C GLU A 4 5.81 11.64 -5.42
N ILE A 5 4.70 10.92 -5.50
CA ILE A 5 4.09 10.33 -4.30
C ILE A 5 4.81 9.02 -3.93
N ASP A 6 5.69 9.10 -2.93
CA ASP A 6 6.39 7.99 -2.26
C ASP A 6 5.46 7.08 -1.44
N ARG A 7 4.15 7.28 -1.56
CA ARG A 7 3.12 6.60 -0.76
C ARG A 7 2.63 5.33 -1.47
N PRO A 8 2.13 4.34 -0.70
CA PRO A 8 1.62 3.09 -1.25
C PRO A 8 0.29 3.19 -1.99
N LEU A 9 -0.25 4.41 -2.18
CA LEU A 9 -1.49 4.62 -2.90
C LEU A 9 -1.43 3.97 -4.28
N TYR A 10 -2.56 3.41 -4.71
CA TYR A 10 -2.71 2.72 -6.00
C TYR A 10 -1.94 1.41 -6.16
N ILE A 11 -1.63 0.73 -5.06
CA ILE A 11 -0.97 -0.57 -5.10
C ILE A 11 -1.97 -1.65 -4.73
N GLY A 12 -2.26 -2.52 -5.70
CA GLY A 12 -3.16 -3.64 -5.55
C GLY A 12 -4.65 -3.29 -5.60
N SER A 13 -5.41 -4.16 -6.26
CA SER A 13 -6.85 -4.01 -6.41
C SER A 13 -7.59 -4.16 -5.07
N ARG A 14 -7.13 -5.02 -4.16
CA ARG A 14 -7.76 -5.19 -2.85
C ARG A 14 -7.70 -3.92 -1.99
N PRO A 15 -6.52 -3.30 -1.75
CA PRO A 15 -6.44 -2.00 -1.07
C PRO A 15 -7.24 -0.90 -1.78
N LEU A 16 -7.19 -0.87 -3.12
CA LEU A 16 -7.96 0.10 -3.92
C LEU A 16 -9.48 -0.05 -3.71
N GLY A 17 -10.01 -1.28 -3.71
CA GLY A 17 -11.42 -1.55 -3.47
C GLY A 17 -11.88 -1.26 -2.03
N MET A 18 -10.93 -1.08 -1.11
CA MET A 18 -11.14 -0.66 0.29
C MET A 18 -10.75 0.80 0.52
N GLY A 19 -10.70 1.62 -0.53
CA GLY A 19 -10.48 3.06 -0.40
C GLY A 19 -9.07 3.44 0.05
N ASN A 20 -8.05 2.60 -0.19
CA ASN A 20 -6.68 2.71 0.33
C ASN A 20 -6.55 2.52 1.85
N ALA A 21 -7.61 2.08 2.56
CA ALA A 21 -7.51 1.73 3.96
C ALA A 21 -6.88 0.32 4.07
N TYR A 22 -5.59 0.25 4.33
CA TYR A 22 -4.85 -1.01 4.33
C TYR A 22 -3.75 -1.14 5.38
N VAL A 23 -3.32 -0.05 6.04
CA VAL A 23 -2.13 -0.05 6.91
C VAL A 23 -2.27 -1.02 8.09
N ALA A 24 -3.46 -1.16 8.66
CA ALA A 24 -3.71 -2.06 9.78
C ALA A 24 -3.99 -3.52 9.37
N VAL A 25 -4.45 -3.76 8.14
CA VAL A 25 -4.76 -5.12 7.69
C VAL A 25 -3.59 -5.76 6.95
N ALA A 26 -2.86 -5.04 6.09
CA ALA A 26 -1.68 -5.43 5.30
C ALA A 26 -1.21 -6.90 5.47
N ASP A 27 -2.01 -7.88 5.02
CA ASP A 27 -1.83 -9.31 5.33
C ASP A 27 -1.58 -10.16 4.08
N ASP A 28 -1.20 -9.52 2.99
CA ASP A 28 -0.89 -10.18 1.73
C ASP A 28 0.48 -9.74 1.15
N ALA A 29 0.85 -10.25 -0.02
CA ALA A 29 2.16 -10.03 -0.62
C ALA A 29 2.50 -8.53 -0.76
N GLU A 30 1.52 -7.70 -1.11
CA GLU A 30 1.65 -6.25 -1.25
C GLU A 30 1.79 -5.49 0.07
N ALA A 31 1.73 -6.17 1.23
CA ALA A 31 1.93 -5.57 2.54
C ALA A 31 3.25 -4.78 2.63
N GLY A 32 4.31 -5.26 1.97
CA GLY A 32 5.61 -4.59 1.97
C GLY A 32 5.60 -3.20 1.34
N PHE A 33 4.59 -2.87 0.54
CA PHE A 33 4.37 -1.51 0.06
C PHE A 33 3.61 -0.67 1.10
N TRP A 34 2.56 -1.25 1.71
CA TRP A 34 1.61 -0.54 2.58
C TRP A 34 2.06 -0.41 4.03
N ASN A 35 2.40 -1.52 4.68
CA ASN A 35 2.96 -1.57 6.02
C ASN A 35 3.93 -2.76 6.10
N PRO A 36 5.25 -2.54 6.12
CA PRO A 36 6.22 -3.63 6.13
C PRO A 36 6.04 -4.56 7.33
N ALA A 37 5.58 -4.08 8.49
CA ALA A 37 5.30 -4.93 9.65
C ALA A 37 4.22 -5.99 9.36
N GLY A 38 3.34 -5.75 8.38
CA GLY A 38 2.31 -6.69 7.95
C GLY A 38 2.83 -7.95 7.26
N LEU A 39 4.07 -7.93 6.77
CA LEU A 39 4.68 -9.08 6.07
C LEU A 39 4.78 -10.34 6.94
N ILE A 40 4.84 -10.19 8.27
CA ILE A 40 4.89 -11.30 9.24
C ILE A 40 3.60 -12.12 9.31
N GLN A 41 2.49 -11.61 8.77
CA GLN A 41 1.16 -12.17 8.99
C GLN A 41 0.92 -13.48 8.23
N LYS A 42 1.70 -13.76 7.18
CA LYS A 42 1.57 -14.97 6.36
C LYS A 42 2.94 -15.58 6.09
N GLN A 43 3.09 -16.84 6.48
CA GLN A 43 4.31 -17.61 6.26
C GLN A 43 4.44 -18.06 4.80
N GLY A 44 5.67 -18.33 4.39
CA GLY A 44 6.01 -18.84 3.06
C GLY A 44 6.35 -17.75 2.05
N VAL A 45 6.36 -18.13 0.78
CA VAL A 45 6.59 -17.22 -0.35
C VAL A 45 5.24 -16.84 -0.95
N LYS A 46 5.04 -15.54 -1.18
CA LYS A 46 3.92 -14.99 -1.94
C LYS A 46 4.44 -14.12 -3.05
N VAL A 47 3.76 -14.19 -4.19
CA VAL A 47 4.07 -13.38 -5.36
C VAL A 47 2.80 -12.65 -5.75
N PHE A 48 2.95 -11.38 -6.13
CA PHE A 48 1.83 -10.55 -6.52
C PHE A 48 2.19 -9.71 -7.74
N PHE A 49 1.20 -9.51 -8.60
CA PHE A 49 1.26 -8.68 -9.78
C PHE A 49 -0.07 -7.93 -9.92
N SER A 50 0.00 -6.65 -10.25
CA SER A 50 -1.16 -5.86 -10.65
C SER A 50 -0.77 -4.90 -11.76
N GLY A 51 -1.75 -4.55 -12.58
CA GLY A 51 -1.61 -3.49 -13.56
C GLY A 51 -2.97 -2.89 -13.90
N LYS A 52 -2.96 -1.64 -14.37
CA LYS A 52 -4.16 -0.97 -14.85
C LYS A 52 -4.53 -1.51 -16.23
N LEU A 53 -5.75 -2.00 -16.41
CA LEU A 53 -6.19 -2.53 -17.72
C LEU A 53 -6.55 -1.44 -18.73
N LEU A 54 -7.23 -0.38 -18.28
CA LEU A 54 -7.80 0.66 -19.13
C LEU A 54 -7.05 1.99 -18.98
N ASP A 55 -7.04 2.82 -20.03
CA ASP A 55 -6.59 4.22 -19.96
C ASP A 55 -5.13 4.39 -19.42
N ARG A 56 -4.18 3.75 -20.11
CA ARG A 56 -2.75 3.69 -19.70
C ARG A 56 -1.90 4.85 -20.23
N GLU A 57 -2.50 5.89 -20.82
CA GLU A 57 -1.72 6.97 -21.45
C GLU A 57 -1.01 7.85 -20.41
N GLU A 58 -1.68 8.18 -19.30
CA GLU A 58 -1.13 9.02 -18.22
C GLU A 58 -0.69 8.21 -16.99
N ASN A 59 -1.41 7.12 -16.69
CA ASN A 59 -1.28 6.36 -15.44
C ASN A 59 -1.10 4.88 -15.74
N VAL A 60 0.08 4.35 -15.42
CA VAL A 60 0.43 2.95 -15.69
C VAL A 60 0.01 2.06 -14.52
N LEU A 61 0.30 2.48 -13.27
CA LEU A 61 -0.08 1.81 -12.02
C LEU A 61 0.19 0.29 -12.02
N ASP A 62 1.41 -0.08 -12.43
CA ASP A 62 1.82 -1.47 -12.40
C ASP A 62 2.63 -1.73 -11.13
N SER A 63 2.30 -2.80 -10.41
CA SER A 63 3.06 -3.18 -9.24
C SER A 63 3.28 -4.69 -9.20
N LYS A 64 4.47 -5.08 -8.76
CA LYS A 64 4.90 -6.47 -8.71
C LYS A 64 5.77 -6.68 -7.50
N CYS A 65 5.60 -7.80 -6.80
CA CYS A 65 6.43 -8.08 -5.63
C CYS A 65 6.55 -9.57 -5.34
N VAL A 66 7.55 -9.87 -4.52
CA VAL A 66 7.75 -11.15 -3.85
C VAL A 66 7.92 -10.86 -2.36
N ALA A 67 7.09 -11.50 -1.55
CA ALA A 67 7.18 -11.49 -0.10
C ALA A 67 7.60 -12.88 0.38
N PHE A 68 8.57 -12.93 1.28
CA PHE A 68 9.01 -14.16 1.93
C PHE A 68 8.92 -13.98 3.44
N CYS A 69 8.23 -14.87 4.13
CA CYS A 69 8.21 -14.87 5.59
C CYS A 69 8.57 -16.26 6.11
N TYR A 70 9.49 -16.29 7.07
CA TYR A 70 9.88 -17.49 7.77
C TYR A 70 10.04 -17.20 9.26
N ARG A 71 9.25 -17.92 10.07
CA ARG A 71 9.18 -17.76 11.53
C ARG A 71 8.80 -16.33 11.91
N ASP A 72 9.77 -15.57 12.39
CA ASP A 72 9.58 -14.24 12.96
C ASP A 72 10.15 -13.15 12.06
N THR A 73 10.74 -13.51 10.92
CA THR A 73 11.35 -12.55 9.99
C THR A 73 10.69 -12.64 8.63
N ALA A 74 10.51 -11.49 7.98
CA ALA A 74 10.04 -11.42 6.61
C ALA A 74 10.89 -10.47 5.76
N LEU A 75 11.12 -10.85 4.51
CA LEU A 75 11.81 -10.10 3.49
C LEU A 75 10.83 -9.79 2.37
N PHE A 76 11.01 -8.64 1.74
CA PHE A 76 10.17 -8.21 0.65
C PHE A 76 10.99 -7.48 -0.38
N TRP A 77 10.72 -7.83 -1.63
CA TRP A 77 11.14 -7.05 -2.78
C TRP A 77 9.92 -6.71 -3.61
N GLY A 78 9.82 -5.45 -4.02
CA GLY A 78 8.73 -5.01 -4.87
C GLY A 78 9.13 -3.87 -5.79
N ASN A 79 8.44 -3.76 -6.91
CA ASN A 79 8.54 -2.63 -7.81
C ASN A 79 7.16 -2.05 -8.10
N LYS A 80 7.08 -0.73 -8.15
CA LYS A 80 5.89 0.05 -8.51
C LYS A 80 6.24 1.02 -9.62
N ILE A 81 5.42 1.03 -10.67
CA ILE A 81 5.47 1.96 -11.80
C ILE A 81 4.27 2.89 -11.64
N ALA A 82 4.50 4.15 -11.30
CA ALA A 82 3.44 5.04 -10.85
C ALA A 82 2.83 5.87 -11.98
N PHE A 83 3.57 6.87 -12.46
CA PHE A 83 3.03 7.94 -13.29
C PHE A 83 3.92 8.23 -14.49
N ARG A 84 3.31 8.48 -15.65
CA ARG A 84 4.00 9.06 -16.81
C ARG A 84 3.96 10.58 -16.68
N LEU A 85 5.12 11.20 -16.56
CA LEU A 85 5.30 12.64 -16.53
C LEU A 85 5.07 13.23 -17.93
N LYS A 86 4.81 14.54 -17.99
CA LYS A 86 4.60 15.29 -19.25
C LYS A 86 5.72 15.15 -20.28
N ASN A 87 6.92 14.73 -19.85
CA ASN A 87 8.09 14.51 -20.71
C ASN A 87 8.24 13.04 -21.16
N ASN A 88 7.20 12.21 -21.04
CA ASN A 88 7.24 10.75 -21.23
C ASN A 88 8.10 9.96 -20.22
N ASP A 89 8.74 10.62 -19.25
CA ASP A 89 9.42 9.97 -18.13
C ASP A 89 8.43 9.28 -17.19
N ILE A 90 8.60 7.99 -16.99
CA ILE A 90 7.87 7.16 -16.04
C ILE A 90 8.69 7.04 -14.76
N GLN A 91 8.05 7.30 -13.62
CA GLN A 91 8.69 7.10 -12.31
C GLN A 91 8.44 5.69 -11.78
N ASP A 92 9.56 5.05 -11.45
CA ASP A 92 9.60 3.70 -10.91
C ASP A 92 10.19 3.70 -9.51
N TYR A 93 9.63 2.88 -8.63
CA TYR A 93 10.09 2.73 -7.27
C TYR A 93 10.43 1.27 -7.02
N ASN A 94 11.63 1.00 -6.50
CA ASN A 94 11.98 -0.30 -5.95
C ASN A 94 11.89 -0.25 -4.43
N TYR A 95 11.28 -1.26 -3.84
CA TYR A 95 11.07 -1.40 -2.42
C TYR A 95 11.83 -2.63 -1.94
N TYR A 96 12.57 -2.45 -0.86
CA TYR A 96 13.21 -3.53 -0.11
C TYR A 96 12.76 -3.38 1.33
N SER A 97 12.02 -4.36 1.84
CA SER A 97 11.49 -4.29 3.20
C SER A 97 11.93 -5.49 4.03
N LEU A 98 12.16 -5.23 5.32
CA LEU A 98 12.44 -6.22 6.34
C LEU A 98 11.41 -6.05 7.44
N ALA A 99 10.82 -7.14 7.89
CA ALA A 99 9.90 -7.16 9.02
C ALA A 99 10.35 -8.17 10.06
N GLN A 100 10.13 -7.83 11.33
CA GLN A 100 10.44 -8.67 12.47
C GLN A 100 9.24 -8.71 13.41
N LYS A 101 8.77 -9.91 13.73
CA LYS A 101 7.82 -10.17 14.80
C LYS A 101 8.57 -10.14 16.12
N LEU A 102 8.14 -9.28 17.04
CA LEU A 102 8.76 -9.12 18.36
C LEU A 102 8.11 -10.05 19.39
N ASN A 103 6.79 -10.18 19.32
CA ASN A 103 6.01 -11.09 20.15
C ASN A 103 4.71 -11.50 19.43
N SER A 104 3.81 -12.21 20.11
CA SER A 104 2.55 -12.66 19.49
C SER A 104 1.61 -11.54 19.05
N HIS A 105 1.77 -10.32 19.57
CA HIS A 105 0.89 -9.18 19.34
C HIS A 105 1.56 -8.07 18.51
N ILE A 106 2.89 -7.95 18.54
CA ILE A 106 3.61 -6.80 17.99
C ILE A 106 4.61 -7.24 16.92
N ALA A 107 4.58 -6.54 15.80
CA ALA A 107 5.58 -6.62 14.75
C ALA A 107 6.00 -5.24 14.27
N ILE A 108 7.25 -5.15 13.85
CA ILE A 108 7.84 -3.94 13.27
C ILE A 108 8.35 -4.26 11.87
N GLY A 109 8.48 -3.23 11.05
CA GLY A 109 9.10 -3.35 9.75
C GLY A 109 9.71 -2.05 9.26
N VAL A 110 10.69 -2.18 8.40
CA VAL A 110 11.36 -1.07 7.72
C VAL A 110 11.32 -1.30 6.22
N SER A 111 11.19 -0.24 5.45
CA SER A 111 11.23 -0.30 3.98
C SER A 111 12.14 0.77 3.44
N ALA A 112 13.08 0.38 2.59
CA ALA A 112 13.90 1.29 1.80
C ALA A 112 13.34 1.36 0.38
N LYS A 113 13.10 2.57 -0.10
CA LYS A 113 12.54 2.87 -1.43
C LYS A 113 13.57 3.59 -2.26
N PHE A 114 13.72 3.16 -3.50
CA PHE A 114 14.67 3.73 -4.45
C PHE A 114 13.93 4.23 -5.68
N LYS A 115 13.96 5.55 -5.92
CA LYS A 115 13.33 6.19 -7.08
C LYS A 115 14.21 6.03 -8.31
N ARG A 116 13.63 5.57 -9.41
CA ARG A 116 14.31 5.34 -10.69
C ARG A 116 13.59 6.09 -11.80
N ARG A 117 14.34 6.44 -12.84
CA ARG A 117 13.79 6.99 -14.08
C ARG A 117 13.62 5.88 -15.11
N HIS A 118 12.50 5.89 -15.82
CA HIS A 118 12.25 4.98 -16.93
C HIS A 118 11.56 5.74 -18.08
N PRO A 119 12.04 5.70 -19.33
CA PRO A 119 13.23 5.00 -19.80
C PRO A 119 14.52 5.63 -19.27
N SER A 120 15.60 4.85 -19.27
CA SER A 120 16.94 5.35 -18.96
C SER A 120 17.96 4.56 -19.77
N ASP A 121 18.97 5.25 -20.29
CA ASP A 121 20.03 4.66 -21.12
C ASP A 121 20.99 3.77 -20.32
N TYR A 122 20.87 3.74 -18.99
CA TYR A 122 21.72 2.94 -18.10
C TYR A 122 20.90 2.24 -17.03
N TYR A 123 21.44 1.13 -16.53
CA TYR A 123 20.82 0.34 -15.49
C TYR A 123 20.92 1.03 -14.12
N GLN A 124 19.77 1.38 -13.55
CA GLN A 124 19.68 2.01 -12.22
C GLN A 124 19.29 0.97 -11.16
N PHE A 125 20.27 0.37 -10.47
CA PHE A 125 19.98 -0.55 -9.36
C PHE A 125 19.42 0.20 -8.13
N PHE A 126 20.10 1.26 -7.69
CA PHE A 126 19.72 2.07 -6.52
C PHE A 126 19.07 3.43 -6.84
N GLY A 127 18.67 3.66 -8.09
CA GLY A 127 17.95 4.89 -8.45
C GLY A 127 18.71 6.18 -8.14
N TYR A 128 18.02 7.32 -8.15
CA TYR A 128 18.60 8.65 -7.89
C TYR A 128 18.22 9.24 -6.53
N LYS A 129 17.19 8.69 -5.87
CA LYS A 129 16.72 9.16 -4.57
C LYS A 129 16.29 7.97 -3.70
N ARG A 130 16.51 8.10 -2.38
CA ARG A 130 16.19 7.11 -1.36
C ARG A 130 15.18 7.68 -0.39
N ASP A 131 14.17 6.88 -0.04
CA ASP A 131 13.22 7.21 1.02
C ASP A 131 13.06 5.99 1.93
N TYR A 132 12.80 6.22 3.22
CA TYR A 132 12.61 5.14 4.19
C TYR A 132 11.26 5.25 4.87
N ASP A 133 10.63 4.10 5.10
CA ASP A 133 9.41 3.96 5.87
C ASP A 133 9.63 3.05 7.07
N PHE A 134 8.95 3.37 8.17
CA PHE A 134 8.85 2.54 9.35
C PHE A 134 7.39 2.13 9.57
N GLY A 135 7.18 0.83 9.75
CA GLY A 135 5.88 0.23 10.01
C GLY A 135 5.84 -0.43 11.38
N LEU A 136 4.70 -0.31 12.05
CA LEU A 136 4.36 -1.02 13.27
C LEU A 136 2.97 -1.64 13.07
N LEU A 137 2.82 -2.87 13.55
CA LEU A 137 1.55 -3.58 13.57
C LEU A 137 1.34 -4.18 14.95
N ILE A 138 0.21 -3.85 15.57
CA ILE A 138 -0.22 -4.38 16.86
C ILE A 138 -1.54 -5.11 16.65
N LYS A 139 -1.61 -6.38 17.03
CA LYS A 139 -2.85 -7.14 17.13
C LYS A 139 -3.24 -7.19 18.59
N SER A 140 -4.31 -6.48 18.98
CA SER A 140 -4.79 -6.51 20.36
C SER A 140 -5.49 -7.84 20.67
N ASP A 141 -6.18 -8.39 19.66
CA ASP A 141 -6.91 -9.65 19.72
C ASP A 141 -7.00 -10.25 18.29
N PRO A 142 -7.60 -11.44 18.10
CA PRO A 142 -7.72 -12.06 16.78
C PRO A 142 -8.58 -11.27 15.76
N TYR A 143 -9.38 -10.31 16.24
CA TYR A 143 -10.35 -9.57 15.43
C TYR A 143 -9.92 -8.12 15.18
N SER A 144 -9.08 -7.53 16.03
CA SER A 144 -8.64 -6.14 15.93
C SER A 144 -7.14 -5.99 15.70
N SER A 145 -6.77 -5.04 14.84
CA SER A 145 -5.39 -4.62 14.68
C SER A 145 -5.25 -3.12 14.51
N PHE A 146 -4.12 -2.62 14.99
CA PHE A 146 -3.68 -1.24 14.87
C PHE A 146 -2.42 -1.22 14.02
N GLY A 147 -2.43 -0.40 12.98
CA GLY A 147 -1.28 -0.15 12.13
C GLY A 147 -0.77 1.27 12.33
N LEU A 148 0.55 1.42 12.35
CA LEU A 148 1.18 2.72 12.25
C LEU A 148 2.20 2.65 11.11
N LEU A 149 2.17 3.65 10.25
CA LEU A 149 3.15 3.81 9.18
C LEU A 149 3.68 5.24 9.21
N VAL A 150 4.99 5.37 9.44
CA VAL A 150 5.71 6.64 9.33
C VAL A 150 6.46 6.61 8.01
N GLN A 151 6.16 7.56 7.14
CA GLN A 151 6.70 7.61 5.79
C GLN A 151 7.67 8.76 5.61
N LYS A 152 8.75 8.43 4.92
CA LYS A 152 9.82 9.30 4.46
C LYS A 152 10.60 9.97 5.59
N LEU A 153 11.60 9.23 6.07
CA LEU A 153 12.71 9.71 6.89
C LEU A 153 13.88 10.11 5.97
N ASP A 154 13.84 11.29 5.35
CA ASP A 154 14.87 11.77 4.40
C ASP A 154 15.39 13.19 4.76
N ASP A 155 16.56 13.55 4.24
CA ASP A 155 17.44 14.64 4.69
C ASP A 155 17.13 16.02 4.05
N GLN A 156 15.87 16.32 3.72
CA GLN A 156 15.47 17.66 3.24
C GLN A 156 14.12 18.17 3.77
N LYS A 157 14.13 19.44 4.22
CA LYS A 157 13.08 20.36 4.76
C LYS A 157 12.12 19.79 5.83
N HIS A 158 11.59 18.58 5.67
CA HIS A 158 10.79 17.88 6.69
C HIS A 158 11.27 16.43 6.82
N TRP A 159 11.67 16.06 8.03
CA TRP A 159 12.15 14.72 8.38
C TRP A 159 11.08 13.62 8.34
N ILE A 160 9.79 13.98 8.34
CA ILE A 160 8.64 13.09 8.19
C ILE A 160 7.66 13.75 7.25
N ASN A 161 7.20 13.05 6.22
CA ASN A 161 6.19 13.58 5.30
C ASN A 161 4.78 13.13 5.63
N ALA A 162 4.61 11.88 6.07
CA ALA A 162 3.29 11.35 6.38
C ALA A 162 3.33 10.39 7.54
N VAL A 163 2.33 10.47 8.40
CA VAL A 163 2.05 9.49 9.44
C VAL A 163 0.66 8.94 9.21
N THR A 164 0.55 7.63 9.06
CA THR A 164 -0.74 6.95 8.90
C THR A 164 -1.05 6.12 10.12
N PHE A 165 -2.20 6.36 10.72
CA PHE A 165 -2.78 5.52 11.76
C PHE A 165 -3.89 4.69 11.13
N GLY A 166 -3.77 3.36 11.23
CA GLY A 166 -4.75 2.43 10.76
C GLY A 166 -5.41 1.66 11.89
N LEU A 167 -6.69 1.38 11.74
CA LEU A 167 -7.47 0.49 12.58
C LEU A 167 -8.17 -0.53 11.68
N SER A 168 -8.05 -1.81 12.01
CA SER A 168 -8.87 -2.86 11.41
C SER A 168 -9.67 -3.58 12.49
N TYR A 169 -10.91 -3.91 12.16
CA TYR A 169 -11.81 -4.64 13.03
C TYR A 169 -12.63 -5.65 12.23
N ARG A 170 -12.54 -6.91 12.62
CA ARG A 170 -13.29 -8.03 12.04
C ARG A 170 -14.54 -8.26 12.86
N LEU A 171 -15.68 -7.71 12.42
CA LEU A 171 -16.97 -7.83 13.12
C LEU A 171 -17.47 -9.28 13.13
N SER A 172 -17.12 -10.06 12.11
CA SER A 172 -17.49 -11.47 11.95
C SER A 172 -16.47 -12.14 11.04
N GLU A 173 -16.49 -13.48 10.95
CA GLU A 173 -15.72 -14.24 9.95
C GLU A 173 -15.96 -13.77 8.49
N ARG A 174 -17.06 -13.05 8.25
CA ARG A 174 -17.42 -12.52 6.93
C ARG A 174 -17.15 -11.04 6.73
N ILE A 175 -17.04 -10.23 7.78
CA ILE A 175 -16.99 -8.77 7.66
C ILE A 175 -15.72 -8.24 8.28
N LEU A 176 -14.92 -7.56 7.47
CA LEU A 176 -13.77 -6.78 7.88
C LEU A 176 -14.05 -5.30 7.60
N SER A 177 -13.78 -4.45 8.58
CA SER A 177 -13.82 -2.99 8.44
C SER A 177 -12.43 -2.42 8.70
N VAL A 178 -12.01 -1.44 7.91
CA VAL A 178 -10.69 -0.81 7.99
C VAL A 178 -10.84 0.70 7.90
N TYR A 179 -10.06 1.40 8.71
CA TYR A 179 -10.09 2.85 8.87
C TYR A 179 -8.65 3.35 8.93
N ASP A 180 -8.20 4.15 7.96
CA ASP A 180 -6.89 4.79 8.02
C ASP A 180 -7.05 6.32 8.04
N ILE A 181 -6.27 6.98 8.91
CA ILE A 181 -6.14 8.44 8.98
C ILE A 181 -4.69 8.78 8.67
N VAL A 182 -4.49 9.64 7.66
CA VAL A 182 -3.17 10.08 7.22
C VAL A 182 -3.00 11.55 7.57
N ILE A 183 -1.94 11.85 8.30
CA ILE A 183 -1.51 13.21 8.61
C ILE A 183 -0.32 13.52 7.71
N LEU A 184 -0.48 14.52 6.85
CA LEU A 184 0.54 14.99 5.92
C LEU A 184 1.20 16.25 6.47
N SER A 185 2.52 16.17 6.64
CA SER A 185 3.38 17.27 7.07
C SER A 185 3.87 18.04 5.84
N ASN A 186 2.95 18.76 5.20
CA ASN A 186 3.27 19.79 4.20
C ASN A 186 3.27 21.18 4.88
N ASP A 187 3.63 22.24 4.15
CA ASP A 187 3.65 23.63 4.68
C ASP A 187 2.30 24.00 5.37
N ASP A 188 1.19 23.41 4.93
CA ASP A 188 -0.08 23.30 5.68
C ASP A 188 -0.35 21.84 6.06
N LEU A 189 -0.58 21.57 7.36
CA LEU A 189 -0.96 20.25 7.84
C LEU A 189 -2.27 19.81 7.16
N SER A 190 -2.22 18.73 6.36
CA SER A 190 -3.41 18.20 5.68
C SER A 190 -3.75 16.80 6.17
N LEU A 191 -5.04 16.51 6.26
CA LEU A 191 -5.56 15.24 6.76
C LEU A 191 -6.33 14.52 5.67
N GLU A 192 -5.99 13.26 5.43
CA GLU A 192 -6.72 12.37 4.55
C GLU A 192 -7.32 11.22 5.36
N THR A 193 -8.52 10.79 4.97
CA THR A 193 -9.19 9.65 5.59
C THR A 193 -9.51 8.59 4.56
N HIS A 194 -9.35 7.34 4.95
CA HIS A 194 -9.62 6.18 4.13
C HIS A 194 -10.46 5.19 4.93
N LEU A 195 -11.52 4.67 4.31
CA LEU A 195 -12.47 3.74 4.91
C LEU A 195 -12.67 2.57 3.97
N GLY A 196 -12.73 1.37 4.50
CA GLY A 196 -12.90 0.15 3.70
C GLY A 196 -13.72 -0.90 4.43
N TRP A 197 -14.56 -1.61 3.68
CA TRP A 197 -15.28 -2.79 4.15
C TRP A 197 -15.08 -3.93 3.17
N GLU A 198 -14.82 -5.12 3.69
CA GLU A 198 -14.69 -6.36 2.92
C GLU A 198 -15.70 -7.39 3.46
N TYR A 199 -16.55 -7.90 2.57
CA TYR A 199 -17.52 -8.95 2.83
C TYR A 199 -17.12 -10.25 2.14
N SER A 200 -16.82 -11.28 2.91
CA SER A 200 -16.39 -12.60 2.44
C SER A 200 -17.56 -13.58 2.38
N ILE A 201 -17.89 -14.04 1.17
CA ILE A 201 -18.90 -15.06 0.87
C ILE A 201 -18.20 -16.41 0.73
N LYS A 202 -18.38 -17.27 1.74
CA LYS A 202 -17.82 -18.64 1.78
C LYS A 202 -16.30 -18.69 1.47
N ASN A 203 -15.57 -17.61 1.77
CA ASN A 203 -14.12 -17.43 1.60
C ASN A 203 -13.56 -17.61 0.17
N TRP A 204 -14.42 -17.75 -0.85
CA TRP A 204 -14.01 -17.81 -2.26
C TRP A 204 -14.34 -16.52 -3.01
N LEU A 205 -15.31 -15.74 -2.55
CA LEU A 205 -15.72 -14.47 -3.13
C LEU A 205 -15.68 -13.38 -2.07
N MET A 206 -15.05 -12.26 -2.39
CA MET A 206 -14.92 -11.10 -1.52
C MET A 206 -15.47 -9.87 -2.24
N LEU A 207 -16.43 -9.19 -1.62
CA LEU A 207 -16.96 -7.92 -2.10
C LEU A 207 -16.39 -6.79 -1.25
N ARG A 208 -15.91 -5.72 -1.90
CA ARG A 208 -15.22 -4.62 -1.24
C ARG A 208 -15.85 -3.30 -1.64
N ILE A 209 -16.03 -2.44 -0.65
CA ILE A 209 -16.43 -1.06 -0.82
C ILE A 209 -15.53 -0.19 0.03
N GLY A 210 -15.22 1.00 -0.42
CA GLY A 210 -14.39 1.92 0.34
C GLY A 210 -14.54 3.37 -0.06
N LEU A 211 -14.05 4.25 0.78
CA LEU A 211 -13.98 5.69 0.57
C LEU A 211 -12.53 6.13 0.73
N SER A 212 -11.92 6.64 -0.34
CA SER A 212 -10.58 7.23 -0.31
C SER A 212 -10.69 8.75 -0.36
N ASN A 213 -10.46 9.44 0.77
CA ASN A 213 -10.63 10.88 0.90
C ASN A 213 -11.98 11.37 0.31
N LYS A 214 -13.08 10.83 0.85
CA LYS A 214 -14.48 11.06 0.43
C LYS A 214 -14.89 10.49 -0.93
N LYS A 215 -14.03 9.73 -1.61
CA LYS A 215 -14.31 9.22 -2.97
C LYS A 215 -14.59 7.72 -2.97
N PRO A 216 -15.72 7.28 -3.55
CA PRO A 216 -16.11 5.89 -3.52
C PRO A 216 -15.19 5.02 -4.37
N THR A 217 -14.96 3.81 -3.88
CA THR A 217 -14.19 2.75 -4.53
C THR A 217 -14.93 1.44 -4.32
N THR A 218 -14.84 0.54 -5.29
CA THR A 218 -15.43 -0.79 -5.19
C THR A 218 -14.45 -1.83 -5.72
N GLY A 219 -14.57 -3.04 -5.22
CA GLY A 219 -13.76 -4.15 -5.68
C GLY A 219 -14.41 -5.51 -5.45
N ILE A 220 -13.93 -6.47 -6.22
CA ILE A 220 -14.31 -7.87 -6.12
C ILE A 220 -13.03 -8.71 -6.10
N GLY A 221 -13.01 -9.73 -5.27
CA GLY A 221 -11.92 -10.68 -5.15
C GLY A 221 -12.44 -12.10 -5.26
N ILE A 222 -11.74 -12.94 -6.01
CA ILE A 222 -12.04 -14.36 -6.13
C ILE A 222 -10.81 -15.16 -5.70
N LYS A 223 -11.00 -16.15 -4.83
CA LYS A 223 -9.94 -17.00 -4.31
C LYS A 223 -10.19 -18.47 -4.67
N ILE A 224 -9.24 -19.06 -5.39
CA ILE A 224 -9.29 -20.45 -5.86
C ILE A 224 -7.92 -21.09 -5.64
N ASN A 225 -7.86 -22.17 -4.85
CA ASN A 225 -6.66 -22.99 -4.65
C ASN A 225 -5.38 -22.21 -4.31
N GLY A 226 -5.50 -21.16 -3.49
CA GLY A 226 -4.36 -20.32 -3.08
C GLY A 226 -4.03 -19.17 -4.03
N ILE A 227 -4.65 -19.11 -5.21
CA ILE A 227 -4.58 -17.97 -6.12
C ILE A 227 -5.72 -17.01 -5.79
N GLN A 228 -5.42 -15.71 -5.73
CA GLN A 228 -6.40 -14.65 -5.53
C GLN A 228 -6.37 -13.71 -6.73
N LEU A 229 -7.53 -13.48 -7.32
CA LEU A 229 -7.74 -12.54 -8.42
C LEU A 229 -8.60 -11.40 -7.89
N ASP A 230 -8.04 -10.20 -7.89
CA ASP A 230 -8.73 -9.01 -7.40
C ASP A 230 -8.88 -7.99 -8.52
N TYR A 231 -10.09 -7.43 -8.61
CA TYR A 231 -10.43 -6.37 -9.54
C TYR A 231 -11.06 -5.21 -8.77
N ALA A 232 -10.66 -3.98 -9.08
CA ALA A 232 -11.19 -2.79 -8.45
C ALA A 232 -11.53 -1.72 -9.49
N ILE A 233 -12.58 -0.97 -9.21
CA ILE A 233 -13.04 0.15 -10.01
C ILE A 233 -12.89 1.41 -9.16
N ILE A 234 -12.21 2.40 -9.72
CA ILE A 234 -12.01 3.72 -9.13
C ILE A 234 -12.37 4.79 -10.17
N ASP A 235 -12.98 5.88 -9.72
CA ASP A 235 -13.35 6.99 -10.60
C ASP A 235 -12.16 7.95 -10.82
N ARG A 236 -11.80 8.18 -12.10
CA ARG A 236 -10.57 8.85 -12.55
C ARG A 236 -10.51 10.33 -12.14
N LEU A 237 -11.59 11.08 -12.37
CA LEU A 237 -11.64 12.54 -12.17
C LEU A 237 -11.60 12.92 -10.69
N SER A 238 -12.26 12.09 -9.88
CA SER A 238 -12.32 12.31 -8.46
C SER A 238 -10.99 11.87 -7.83
N PHE A 239 -10.39 10.72 -8.11
CA PHE A 239 -9.26 10.23 -7.28
C PHE A 239 -7.96 11.07 -7.31
N LEU A 240 -7.58 11.67 -8.44
CA LEU A 240 -6.36 12.50 -8.57
C LEU A 240 -6.48 13.90 -7.93
N SER A 241 -7.68 14.50 -7.90
CA SER A 241 -7.91 15.86 -7.39
C SER A 241 -7.69 16.02 -5.88
N ALA A 242 -7.59 14.91 -5.13
CA ALA A 242 -7.19 14.95 -3.72
C ALA A 242 -5.69 15.18 -3.54
N GLN A 243 -4.88 14.75 -4.51
CA GLN A 243 -3.42 14.85 -4.48
C GLN A 243 -2.92 16.11 -5.17
N VAL A 244 -3.67 16.60 -6.16
CA VAL A 244 -3.38 17.85 -6.87
C VAL A 244 -4.35 18.91 -6.37
N LYS A 245 -4.08 19.50 -5.19
CA LYS A 245 -4.52 20.87 -4.99
C LYS A 245 -3.65 21.74 -5.90
N LEU A 246 -4.26 22.31 -6.93
CA LEU A 246 -3.69 23.39 -7.75
C LEU A 246 -3.38 24.60 -6.86
#